data_AF-A0A350J0H2-F1
#
_entry.id   AF-A0A350J0H2-F1
#
_cell.length_a   1.000
_cell.length_b   1.000
_cell.length_c   1.000
_cell.angle_alpha   90.00
_cell.angle_beta   90.00
_cell.angle_gamma   90.00
#
_symmetry.space_group_name_H-M   'P 1'
#
loop_
_entity.id
_entity.type
_entity.pdbx_description
1 polymer ?
#
loop_
_entity_poly.entity_id
_entity_poly.type
_entity_poly.pdbx_seq_one_letter_code
_entity_poly.pdbx_strand_id
1 'polypeptide(L)'
;MKDGIGEGYTRKDHQDIANQLFACYAKVQDARSLASVIGEEELSPLDQKYMEFGRNFEKYFIGQSFTANRSMNETLNLGWALLSTLPKEALDRLDPALIEANYNPDHAWITIELIVKNEGDR
;
A
#
# COMPACT_ATOMS: atom_id res chain seq x y z
N MET A 1 15.72 -8.08 -5.96
CA MET A 1 15.35 -9.31 -5.22
C MET A 1 14.39 -10.08 -6.12
N LYS A 2 14.77 -11.24 -6.64
CA LYS A 2 13.92 -12.02 -7.56
C LYS A 2 13.87 -13.51 -7.26
N ASP A 3 14.87 -14.02 -6.54
CA ASP A 3 15.08 -15.47 -6.37
C ASP A 3 14.30 -16.09 -5.18
N GLY A 4 13.36 -15.38 -4.57
CA GLY A 4 12.62 -15.87 -3.39
C GLY A 4 11.17 -15.39 -3.29
N ILE A 5 10.59 -14.95 -4.40
CA ILE A 5 9.22 -14.42 -4.47
C ILE A 5 8.49 -15.04 -5.66
N GLY A 6 7.16 -14.88 -5.69
CA GLY A 6 6.34 -15.37 -6.79
C GLY A 6 5.71 -16.73 -6.50
N GLU A 7 5.18 -17.35 -7.55
CA GLU A 7 4.54 -18.66 -7.48
C GLU A 7 5.51 -19.73 -6.96
N GLY A 8 5.03 -20.59 -6.06
CA GLY A 8 5.85 -21.61 -5.40
C GLY A 8 6.69 -21.12 -4.21
N TYR A 9 6.76 -19.80 -3.96
CA TYR A 9 7.50 -19.22 -2.82
C TYR A 9 6.59 -18.40 -1.90
N THR A 10 5.95 -17.36 -2.45
CA THR A 10 5.08 -16.46 -1.68
C THR A 10 3.69 -16.38 -2.28
N ARG A 11 3.57 -15.69 -3.42
CA ARG A 11 2.34 -15.43 -4.16
C ARG A 11 2.72 -14.79 -5.49
N LYS A 12 1.97 -15.09 -6.55
CA LYS A 12 2.27 -14.69 -7.94
C LYS A 12 2.44 -13.18 -8.15
N ASP A 13 1.74 -12.36 -7.37
CA ASP A 13 1.66 -10.90 -7.49
C ASP A 13 2.62 -10.14 -6.57
N HIS A 14 3.50 -10.86 -5.84
CA HIS A 14 4.40 -10.23 -4.87
C HIS A 14 5.24 -9.11 -5.50
N GLN A 15 5.93 -9.42 -6.60
CA GLN A 15 6.84 -8.45 -7.23
C GLN A 15 6.10 -7.20 -7.72
N ASP A 16 4.88 -7.38 -8.24
CA ASP A 16 4.06 -6.31 -8.77
C ASP A 16 3.58 -5.38 -7.65
N ILE A 17 3.02 -5.95 -6.57
CA ILE A 17 2.61 -5.18 -5.38
C ILE A 17 3.81 -4.41 -4.82
N ALA A 18 4.95 -5.07 -4.65
CA ALA A 18 6.14 -4.44 -4.09
C ALA A 18 6.62 -3.25 -4.95
N ASN A 19 6.62 -3.42 -6.28
CA ASN A 19 7.01 -2.36 -7.21
C ASN A 19 6.03 -1.18 -7.19
N GLN A 20 4.73 -1.46 -7.10
CA GLN A 20 3.71 -0.41 -7.03
C GLN A 20 3.75 0.34 -5.69
N LEU A 21 3.85 -0.37 -4.56
CA LEU A 21 3.99 0.25 -3.24
C LEU A 21 5.23 1.15 -3.17
N PHE A 22 6.35 0.69 -3.70
CA PHE A 22 7.58 1.47 -3.77
C PHE A 22 7.39 2.74 -4.61
N ALA A 23 6.74 2.63 -5.78
CA ALA A 23 6.47 3.78 -6.64
C ALA A 23 5.54 4.80 -5.96
N CYS A 24 4.45 4.34 -5.36
CA CYS A 24 3.54 5.21 -4.61
C CYS A 24 4.26 5.90 -3.45
N TYR A 25 5.09 5.17 -2.68
CA TYR A 25 5.83 5.76 -1.57
C TYR A 25 6.90 6.76 -2.03
N ALA A 26 7.51 6.57 -3.20
CA ALA A 26 8.38 7.58 -3.80
C ALA A 26 7.60 8.87 -4.12
N LYS A 27 6.37 8.76 -4.64
CA LYS A 27 5.48 9.92 -4.88
C LYS A 27 5.10 10.65 -3.59
N VAL A 28 5.00 9.94 -2.47
CA VAL A 28 4.82 10.58 -1.15
C VAL A 28 5.98 11.51 -0.82
N GLN A 29 7.23 11.09 -1.10
CA GLN A 29 8.40 11.93 -0.81
C GLN A 29 8.44 13.18 -1.69
N ASP A 30 8.05 13.05 -2.97
CA ASP A 30 7.91 14.18 -3.88
C ASP A 30 6.83 15.15 -3.38
N ALA A 31 5.65 14.63 -3.01
CA ALA A 31 4.53 15.43 -2.48
C ALA A 31 4.89 16.13 -1.17
N ARG A 32 5.58 15.45 -0.23
CA ARG A 32 6.09 16.06 1.01
C ARG A 32 7.06 17.19 0.73
N SER A 33 7.97 16.98 -0.22
CA SER A 33 8.95 17.99 -0.61
C SER A 33 8.27 19.23 -1.17
N LEU A 34 7.27 19.06 -2.05
CA LEU A 34 6.48 20.16 -2.60
C LEU A 34 5.67 20.88 -1.51
N ALA A 35 4.99 20.12 -0.64
CA ALA A 35 4.20 20.64 0.46
C ALA A 35 5.02 21.51 1.42
N SER A 36 6.29 21.17 1.64
CA SER A 36 7.20 21.96 2.48
C SER A 36 7.47 23.36 1.94
N VAL A 37 7.21 23.60 0.64
CA VAL A 37 7.40 24.88 -0.04
C VAL A 37 6.08 25.65 -0.16
N ILE A 38 4.98 24.97 -0.50
CA ILE A 38 3.70 25.64 -0.85
C ILE A 38 2.55 25.42 0.14
N GLY A 39 2.70 24.53 1.14
CA GLY A 39 1.61 24.04 2.00
C GLY A 39 1.00 22.73 1.48
N GLU A 40 0.43 21.91 2.38
CA GLU A 40 -0.21 20.64 2.00
C GLU A 40 -1.58 20.87 1.34
N GLU A 41 -2.27 21.93 1.74
CA GLU A 41 -3.56 22.37 1.22
C GLU A 41 -3.50 22.84 -0.25
N GLU A 42 -2.33 23.31 -0.68
CA GLU A 42 -2.08 23.79 -2.05
C GLU A 42 -1.63 22.66 -3.00
N LEU A 43 -1.45 21.44 -2.49
CA LEU A 43 -1.10 20.29 -3.32
C LEU A 43 -2.24 19.92 -4.26
N SER A 44 -1.90 19.28 -5.38
CA SER A 44 -2.89 18.70 -6.28
C SER A 44 -3.74 17.65 -5.54
N PRO A 45 -5.01 17.41 -5.96
CA PRO A 45 -5.85 16.39 -5.31
C PRO A 45 -5.20 15.01 -5.26
N LEU A 46 -4.41 14.65 -6.29
CA LEU A 46 -3.69 13.37 -6.32
C LEU A 46 -2.52 13.36 -5.34
N ASP A 47 -1.76 14.44 -5.22
CA ASP A 47 -0.66 14.55 -4.26
C ASP A 47 -1.16 14.52 -2.82
N GLN A 48 -2.31 15.14 -2.53
CA GLN A 48 -2.98 15.02 -1.23
C GLN A 48 -3.35 13.56 -0.92
N LYS A 49 -3.78 12.80 -1.94
CA LYS A 49 -4.05 11.36 -1.80
C LYS A 49 -2.79 10.54 -1.58
N TYR A 50 -1.67 10.89 -2.21
CA TYR A 50 -0.38 10.30 -1.87
C TYR A 50 0.04 10.63 -0.44
N MET A 51 -0.15 11.85 0.04
CA MET A 51 0.13 12.22 1.43
C MET A 51 -0.68 11.37 2.42
N GLU A 52 -1.98 11.18 2.15
CA GLU A 52 -2.86 10.29 2.92
C GLU A 52 -2.38 8.83 2.89
N PHE A 53 -2.11 8.30 1.69
CA PHE A 53 -1.54 6.96 1.50
C PHE A 53 -0.23 6.78 2.29
N GLY A 54 0.68 7.76 2.24
CA GLY A 54 1.96 7.72 2.93
C GLY A 54 1.83 7.59 4.44
N ARG A 55 0.93 8.37 5.05
CA ARG A 55 0.60 8.27 6.48
C ARG A 55 0.05 6.88 6.83
N ASN A 56 -0.84 6.35 6.01
CA ASN A 56 -1.45 5.03 6.23
C ASN A 56 -0.43 3.90 6.02
N PHE A 57 0.43 4.01 5.01
CA PHE A 57 1.50 3.05 4.74
C PHE A 57 2.49 2.98 5.90
N GLU A 58 2.94 4.12 6.41
CA GLU A 58 3.85 4.18 7.56
C GLU A 58 3.18 3.61 8.82
N LYS A 59 1.91 3.97 9.06
CA LYS A 59 1.17 3.53 10.25
C LYS A 59 0.84 2.04 10.25
N TYR A 60 0.39 1.51 9.12
CA TYR A 60 -0.20 0.17 9.06
C TYR A 60 0.69 -0.86 8.37
N PHE A 61 1.40 -0.48 7.30
CA PHE A 61 2.25 -1.43 6.57
C PHE A 61 3.58 -1.62 7.28
N ILE A 62 4.26 -0.51 7.58
CA ILE A 62 5.57 -0.48 8.26
C ILE A 62 5.39 -0.64 9.77
N GLY A 63 4.45 0.13 10.34
CA GLY A 63 4.06 0.00 11.73
C GLY A 63 3.46 -1.39 11.99
N GLN A 64 4.05 -2.11 12.94
CA GLN A 64 3.63 -3.43 13.36
C GLN A 64 3.80 -3.54 14.87
N SER A 65 2.83 -4.15 15.57
CA SER A 65 2.96 -4.38 17.02
C SER A 65 4.19 -5.25 17.34
N PHE A 66 4.76 -5.08 18.54
CA PHE A 66 5.88 -5.91 19.02
C PHE A 66 5.57 -7.40 19.09
N THR A 67 4.30 -7.77 19.26
CA THR A 67 3.83 -9.17 19.34
C THR A 67 3.31 -9.69 18.00
N ALA A 68 3.17 -8.82 17.00
CA ALA A 68 2.58 -9.22 15.74
C ALA A 68 3.53 -10.11 14.93
N ASN A 69 2.96 -11.15 14.33
CA ASN A 69 3.64 -12.02 13.39
C ASN A 69 2.80 -12.14 12.11
N ARG A 70 2.90 -11.14 11.23
CA ARG A 70 2.24 -11.13 9.93
C ARG A 70 2.86 -12.16 9.00
N SER A 71 2.02 -13.05 8.48
CA SER A 71 2.36 -13.91 7.35
C SER A 71 2.58 -13.08 6.08
N MET A 72 3.31 -13.65 5.12
CA MET A 72 3.50 -13.00 3.82
C MET A 72 2.16 -12.72 3.11
N ASN A 73 1.17 -13.60 3.25
CA ASN A 73 -0.17 -13.39 2.68
C ASN A 73 -0.89 -12.20 3.33
N GLU A 74 -0.82 -12.06 4.66
CA GLU A 74 -1.38 -10.90 5.37
C GLU A 74 -0.68 -9.60 4.90
N THR A 75 0.64 -9.61 4.77
CA THR A 75 1.40 -8.46 4.26
C THR A 75 1.01 -8.07 2.83
N LEU A 76 0.90 -9.04 1.91
CA LEU A 76 0.51 -8.75 0.53
C LEU A 76 -0.97 -8.33 0.41
N ASN A 77 -1.86 -8.85 1.26
CA ASN A 77 -3.25 -8.38 1.36
C ASN A 77 -3.32 -6.94 1.86
N LEU A 78 -2.52 -6.61 2.88
CA LEU A 78 -2.44 -5.25 3.40
C LEU A 78 -1.88 -4.28 2.34
N GLY A 79 -0.91 -4.72 1.56
CA GLY A 79 -0.39 -3.96 0.41
C GLY A 79 -1.49 -3.61 -0.59
N TRP A 80 -2.31 -4.58 -1.01
CA TRP A 80 -3.46 -4.33 -1.88
C TRP A 80 -4.50 -3.41 -1.27
N ALA A 81 -4.80 -3.59 0.02
CA ALA A 81 -5.77 -2.76 0.71
C ALA A 81 -5.33 -1.29 0.75
N LEU A 82 -4.05 -1.03 1.03
CA LEU A 82 -3.47 0.31 0.98
C LEU A 82 -3.41 0.88 -0.44
N LEU A 83 -3.02 0.09 -1.44
CA LEU A 83 -3.08 0.53 -2.83
C LEU A 83 -4.51 0.88 -3.26
N SER A 84 -5.50 0.18 -2.73
CA SER A 84 -6.92 0.43 -3.01
C SER A 84 -7.46 1.70 -2.33
N THR A 85 -6.70 2.38 -1.47
CA THR A 85 -7.08 3.72 -0.97
C THR A 85 -6.70 4.84 -1.95
N LEU A 86 -5.86 4.53 -2.94
CA LEU A 86 -5.52 5.45 -4.03
C LEU A 86 -6.50 5.28 -5.19
N PRO A 87 -6.70 6.33 -6.01
CA PRO A 87 -7.47 6.21 -7.25
C PRO A 87 -6.80 5.23 -8.22
N LYS A 88 -7.59 4.55 -9.04
CA LYS A 88 -7.10 3.47 -9.93
C LYS A 88 -6.02 3.96 -10.90
N GLU A 89 -6.07 5.22 -11.30
CA GLU A 89 -5.10 5.86 -12.18
C GLU A 89 -3.70 5.97 -11.56
N ALA A 90 -3.59 5.89 -10.23
CA ALA A 90 -2.31 5.86 -9.51
C ALA A 90 -1.62 4.48 -9.55
N LEU A 91 -2.32 3.43 -9.99
CA LEU A 91 -1.83 2.05 -10.04
C LEU A 91 -1.19 1.73 -11.40
N ASP A 92 -0.29 2.61 -11.85
CA ASP A 92 0.26 2.66 -13.21
C ASP A 92 1.34 1.61 -13.51
N ARG A 93 1.80 0.84 -12.52
CA ARG A 93 2.80 -0.23 -12.69
C ARG A 93 2.21 -1.63 -12.63
N LEU A 94 0.89 -1.75 -12.50
CA LEU A 94 0.21 -3.03 -12.39
C LEU A 94 -0.50 -3.38 -13.70
N ASP A 95 -0.50 -4.67 -14.04
CA ASP A 95 -1.29 -5.18 -15.16
C ASP A 95 -2.79 -4.91 -14.89
N PRO A 96 -3.57 -4.40 -15.88
CA PRO A 96 -5.00 -4.19 -15.73
C PRO A 96 -5.78 -5.40 -15.20
N ALA A 97 -5.42 -6.62 -15.62
CA ALA A 97 -6.05 -7.86 -15.14
C ALA A 97 -5.77 -8.11 -13.66
N LEU A 98 -4.57 -7.74 -13.20
CA LEU A 98 -4.20 -7.84 -11.80
C LEU A 98 -4.95 -6.81 -10.94
N ILE A 99 -5.13 -5.60 -11.46
CA ILE A 99 -5.94 -4.56 -10.80
C ILE A 99 -7.40 -5.02 -10.71
N GLU A 100 -8.00 -5.50 -11.81
CA GLU A 100 -9.38 -5.99 -11.83
C GLU A 100 -9.63 -7.10 -10.80
N ALA A 101 -8.66 -8.00 -10.61
CA ALA A 101 -8.81 -9.12 -9.68
C ALA A 101 -8.68 -8.75 -8.19
N ASN A 102 -8.02 -7.64 -7.84
CA ASN A 102 -7.63 -7.36 -6.44
C ASN A 102 -7.98 -5.96 -5.93
N TYR A 103 -8.18 -4.97 -6.81
CA TYR A 103 -8.50 -3.60 -6.41
C TYR A 103 -9.92 -3.53 -5.86
N ASN A 104 -10.05 -3.11 -4.61
CA ASN A 104 -11.34 -3.00 -3.94
C ASN A 104 -11.36 -1.81 -2.96
N PRO A 105 -11.72 -0.61 -3.42
CA PRO A 105 -11.70 0.60 -2.60
C PRO A 105 -12.75 0.54 -1.48
N ASP A 106 -13.91 -0.07 -1.75
CA ASP A 106 -15.02 -0.15 -0.79
C ASP A 106 -14.68 -1.01 0.44
N HIS A 107 -13.82 -2.03 0.25
CA HIS A 107 -13.40 -2.94 1.31
C HIS A 107 -11.99 -2.67 1.84
N ALA A 108 -11.25 -1.73 1.27
CA ALA A 108 -9.86 -1.42 1.62
C ALA A 108 -9.65 -1.25 3.13
N TRP A 109 -10.45 -0.37 3.76
CA TRP A 109 -10.34 -0.07 5.18
C TRP A 109 -10.74 -1.23 6.07
N ILE A 110 -11.76 -1.99 5.69
CA ILE A 110 -12.17 -3.19 6.42
C ILE A 110 -11.02 -4.21 6.44
N THR A 111 -10.33 -4.41 5.31
CA THR A 111 -9.18 -5.30 5.24
C THR A 111 -8.01 -4.82 6.09
N ILE A 112 -7.68 -3.51 6.04
CA ILE A 112 -6.62 -2.92 6.88
C ILE A 112 -6.93 -3.17 8.36
N GLU A 113 -8.15 -2.86 8.80
CA GLU A 113 -8.54 -3.04 10.19
C GLU A 113 -8.50 -4.50 10.66
N LEU A 114 -8.97 -5.44 9.83
CA LEU A 114 -8.96 -6.86 10.18
C LEU A 114 -7.53 -7.38 10.36
N ILE A 115 -6.61 -6.99 9.48
CA ILE A 115 -5.21 -7.41 9.57
C ILE A 115 -4.55 -6.81 10.82
N VAL A 116 -4.79 -5.52 11.09
CA VAL A 116 -4.21 -4.82 12.25
C VAL A 116 -4.81 -5.30 13.57
N LYS A 117 -6.10 -5.66 13.63
CA LYS A 117 -6.70 -6.25 14.84
C LYS A 117 -6.06 -7.59 15.19
N ASN A 118 -5.78 -8.41 14.16
CA ASN A 118 -5.11 -9.71 14.35
C ASN A 118 -3.66 -9.59 14.86
N GLU A 119 -3.06 -8.39 14.85
CA GLU A 119 -1.72 -8.14 15.39
C GLU A 119 -1.68 -8.08 16.93
N GLY A 120 -2.80 -7.73 17.58
CA GLY A 120 -2.89 -7.56 19.04
C GLY A 120 -3.37 -8.81 19.80
N ASP A 121 -4.00 -9.76 19.10
CA ASP A 121 -4.60 -10.96 19.69
C ASP A 121 -3.66 -12.18 19.71
N ARG A 122 -2.38 -12.02 19.34
CA ARG A 122 -1.37 -13.09 19.29
C ARG A 122 -0.25 -12.88 20.31
#